data_AF-A0A162D5B2-F1
#
_entry.id   AF-A0A162D5B2-F1
#
_cell.length_a   1.000
_cell.length_b   1.000
_cell.length_c   1.000
_cell.angle_alpha   90.00
_cell.angle_beta   90.00
_cell.angle_gamma   90.00
#
_symmetry.space_group_name_H-M   'P 1'
#
loop_
_entity.id
_entity.type
_entity.pdbx_description
1 polymer ?
#
loop_
_entity_poly.entity_id
_entity_poly.type
_entity_poly.pdbx_seq_one_letter_code
_entity_poly.pdbx_strand_id
1 'polypeptide(L)'
;MKYETIAKKIGQLVDKKNEQYGDAFLKVGEFLKILYPNGVQPHQYQDMLVMARIFDKQMRVANGNQGDENAFTDIAGYGILMSGRKGVDNTKELMEKAIKAYREKSEIATMNYE
;
A
#
# COMPACT_ATOMS: atom_id res chain seq x y z
N MET A 1 -33.02 0.05 -6.17
CA MET A 1 -32.29 -0.35 -7.39
C MET A 1 -32.19 -1.88 -7.36
N LYS A 2 -32.52 -2.61 -8.44
CA LYS A 2 -32.48 -4.08 -8.44
C LYS A 2 -31.02 -4.59 -8.47
N TYR A 3 -30.72 -5.66 -7.74
CA TYR A 3 -29.36 -6.21 -7.63
C TYR A 3 -28.79 -6.65 -8.98
N GLU A 4 -29.64 -7.13 -9.89
CA GLU A 4 -29.25 -7.52 -11.26
C GLU A 4 -28.68 -6.35 -12.05
N THR A 5 -29.24 -5.14 -11.86
CA THR A 5 -28.71 -3.93 -12.50
C THR A 5 -27.33 -3.57 -11.98
N ILE A 6 -27.07 -3.80 -10.69
CA ILE A 6 -25.76 -3.56 -10.08
C ILE A 6 -24.75 -4.57 -10.62
N ALA A 7 -25.11 -5.86 -10.67
CA ALA A 7 -24.25 -6.92 -11.19
C ALA A 7 -23.84 -6.68 -12.66
N LYS A 8 -24.79 -6.28 -13.52
CA LYS A 8 -24.50 -5.97 -14.93
C LYS A 8 -23.47 -4.84 -15.08
N LYS A 9 -23.62 -3.76 -14.30
CA LYS A 9 -22.68 -2.63 -14.32
C LYS A 9 -21.29 -3.03 -13.84
N ILE A 10 -21.21 -3.84 -12.79
CA ILE A 10 -19.93 -4.35 -12.26
C ILE A 10 -19.26 -5.24 -13.29
N GLY A 11 -19.98 -6.18 -13.91
CA GLY A 11 -19.44 -7.07 -14.94
C GLY A 11 -18.85 -6.29 -16.12
N GLN A 12 -19.59 -5.33 -16.67
CA GLN A 12 -19.12 -4.48 -17.77
C GLN A 12 -17.84 -3.70 -17.42
N LEU A 13 -17.74 -3.22 -16.17
CA LEU A 13 -16.54 -2.52 -15.71
C LEU A 13 -15.34 -3.47 -15.58
N VAL A 14 -15.55 -4.68 -15.07
CA VAL A 14 -14.50 -5.69 -14.92
C VAL A 14 -14.00 -6.15 -16.28
N ASP A 15 -14.88 -6.40 -17.25
CA ASP A 15 -14.52 -6.78 -18.62
C ASP A 15 -13.60 -5.72 -19.25
N LYS A 16 -14.02 -4.45 -19.21
CA LYS A 16 -13.21 -3.34 -19.74
C LYS A 16 -11.83 -3.25 -19.09
N LYS A 17 -11.73 -3.44 -17.77
CA LYS A 17 -10.45 -3.41 -17.06
C LYS A 17 -9.58 -4.60 -17.43
N ASN A 18 -10.16 -5.80 -17.54
CA ASN A 18 -9.43 -7.00 -17.90
C ASN A 18 -8.87 -6.90 -19.32
N GLU A 19 -9.62 -6.30 -20.26
CA GLU A 19 -9.11 -5.97 -21.60
C GLU A 19 -7.96 -4.95 -21.55
N GLN A 20 -8.05 -3.93 -20.71
CA GLN A 20 -7.04 -2.86 -20.61
C GLN A 20 -5.72 -3.31 -19.98
N TYR A 21 -5.76 -4.16 -18.96
CA TYR A 21 -4.59 -4.49 -18.13
C TYR A 21 -4.15 -5.96 -18.24
N GLY A 22 -4.96 -6.80 -18.88
CA GLY A 22 -4.85 -8.25 -18.85
C GLY A 22 -5.10 -8.81 -17.46
N ASP A 23 -4.67 -10.05 -17.22
CA ASP A 23 -4.74 -10.70 -15.91
C ASP A 23 -3.70 -10.11 -14.93
N ALA A 24 -3.96 -8.88 -14.49
CA ALA A 24 -3.12 -8.18 -13.52
C ALA A 24 -3.07 -8.92 -12.17
N PHE A 25 -4.15 -9.61 -11.79
CA PHE A 25 -4.22 -10.35 -10.54
C PHE A 25 -3.23 -11.52 -10.51
N LEU A 26 -3.18 -12.33 -11.57
CA LEU A 26 -2.21 -13.41 -11.69
C LEU A 26 -0.77 -12.87 -11.76
N LYS A 27 -0.54 -11.82 -12.56
CA LYS A 27 0.79 -11.21 -12.73
C LYS A 27 1.37 -10.65 -11.43
N VAL A 28 0.55 -9.96 -10.62
CA VAL A 28 0.96 -9.47 -9.29
C VAL A 28 1.30 -10.65 -8.38
N GLY A 29 0.51 -11.72 -8.40
CA GLY A 29 0.77 -12.92 -7.59
C GLY A 29 2.13 -13.54 -7.89
N GLU A 30 2.45 -13.75 -9.17
CA GLU A 30 3.76 -14.28 -9.58
C GLU A 30 4.91 -13.32 -9.26
N PHE A 31 4.70 -12.01 -9.43
CA PHE A 31 5.68 -10.99 -9.05
C PHE A 31 5.99 -11.04 -7.54
N LEU A 32 4.97 -11.14 -6.68
CA LEU A 32 5.16 -11.23 -5.24
C LEU A 32 5.85 -12.53 -4.81
N LYS A 33 5.67 -13.65 -5.52
CA LYS A 33 6.41 -14.89 -5.26
C LYS A 33 7.92 -14.73 -5.49
N ILE A 34 8.31 -13.91 -6.46
CA ILE A 34 9.73 -13.58 -6.71
C ILE A 34 10.30 -12.76 -5.55
N LEU A 35 9.57 -11.76 -5.06
CA LEU A 35 10.04 -10.84 -4.03
C LEU A 35 9.95 -11.42 -2.60
N TYR A 36 8.93 -12.22 -2.33
CA TYR A 36 8.60 -12.74 -1.00
C TYR A 36 8.37 -14.27 -1.07
N PRO A 37 9.38 -15.06 -1.46
CA PRO A 37 9.22 -16.50 -1.68
C PRO A 37 8.80 -17.27 -0.41
N ASN A 38 9.09 -16.72 0.77
CA ASN A 38 8.77 -17.32 2.07
C ASN A 38 7.61 -16.58 2.77
N GLY A 39 6.80 -15.84 2.02
CA GLY A 39 5.73 -15.01 2.56
C GLY A 39 6.21 -13.65 3.10
N VAL A 40 5.24 -12.78 3.41
CA VAL A 40 5.48 -11.42 3.89
C VAL A 40 5.36 -11.39 5.41
N GLN A 41 6.39 -10.86 6.09
CA GLN A 41 6.37 -10.65 7.53
C GLN A 41 5.77 -9.29 7.90
N PRO A 42 5.18 -9.11 9.11
CA PRO A 42 4.54 -7.85 9.50
C PRO A 42 5.41 -6.59 9.35
N HIS A 43 6.70 -6.70 9.67
CA HIS A 43 7.64 -5.57 9.53
C HIS A 43 7.90 -5.17 8.07
N GLN A 44 7.54 -6.02 7.09
CA GLN A 44 7.72 -5.77 5.66
C GLN A 44 6.48 -5.16 5.00
N TYR A 45 5.35 -5.03 5.70
CA TYR A 45 4.08 -4.59 5.10
C TYR A 45 4.16 -3.24 4.41
N GLN A 46 4.93 -2.30 4.97
CA GLN A 46 5.12 -0.99 4.35
C GLN A 46 5.88 -1.09 3.02
N ASP A 47 6.97 -1.86 2.98
CA ASP A 47 7.77 -2.04 1.77
C ASP A 47 6.99 -2.83 0.71
N MET A 48 6.27 -3.87 1.13
CA MET A 48 5.41 -4.68 0.27
C MET A 48 4.31 -3.83 -0.37
N LEU A 49 3.66 -2.95 0.39
CA LEU A 49 2.67 -2.01 -0.15
C LEU A 49 3.28 -1.15 -1.26
N VAL A 50 4.47 -0.59 -1.04
CA VAL A 50 5.13 0.25 -2.04
C VAL A 50 5.52 -0.54 -3.28
N MET A 51 6.03 -1.77 -3.13
CA MET A 51 6.36 -2.64 -4.26
C MET A 51 5.12 -2.96 -5.10
N ALA A 52 4.00 -3.29 -4.45
CA ALA A 52 2.73 -3.54 -5.13
C ALA A 52 2.23 -2.30 -5.90
N ARG A 53 2.37 -1.09 -5.31
CA ARG A 53 2.00 0.17 -5.96
C ARG A 53 2.91 0.52 -7.14
N ILE A 54 4.21 0.30 -7.03
CA ILE A 54 5.14 0.51 -8.15
C ILE A 54 4.82 -0.45 -9.30
N PHE A 55 4.56 -1.72 -9.00
CA PHE A 55 4.19 -2.71 -10.01
C PHE A 55 2.89 -2.35 -10.73
N ASP A 56 1.85 -1.92 -10.00
CA ASP A 56 0.60 -1.39 -10.59
C ASP A 56 0.88 -0.26 -11.60
N LYS A 57 1.76 0.68 -11.24
CA LYS A 57 2.16 1.77 -12.12
C LYS A 57 2.98 1.30 -13.33
N GLN A 58 3.85 0.30 -13.17
CA GLN A 58 4.58 -0.31 -14.30
C GLN A 58 3.62 -0.97 -15.29
N MET A 59 2.62 -1.71 -14.80
CA MET A 59 1.57 -2.29 -15.63
C MET A 59 0.80 -1.20 -16.38
N ARG A 60 0.48 -0.09 -15.71
CA ARG A 60 -0.17 1.07 -16.34
C ARG A 60 0.70 1.68 -17.45
N VAL A 61 1.99 1.88 -17.20
CA VAL A 61 2.95 2.38 -18.21
C VAL A 61 2.99 1.46 -19.43
N ALA A 62 3.10 0.14 -19.21
CA ALA A 62 3.18 -0.85 -20.28
C ALA A 62 1.90 -0.92 -21.15
N ASN A 63 0.76 -0.50 -20.61
CA ASN A 63 -0.53 -0.48 -21.31
C ASN A 63 -0.97 0.93 -21.76
N GLY A 64 -0.02 1.84 -21.95
CA GLY A 64 -0.29 3.18 -22.53
C GLY A 64 -0.55 4.29 -21.52
N ASN A 65 -0.11 4.13 -20.26
CA ASN A 65 -0.17 5.13 -19.19
C ASN A 65 -1.60 5.71 -18.95
N GLN A 66 -2.62 4.87 -19.08
CA GLN A 66 -4.03 5.30 -19.14
C GLN A 66 -4.52 5.92 -17.82
N GLY A 67 -5.03 7.15 -17.82
CA GLY A 67 -5.59 7.87 -16.66
C GLY A 67 -5.06 9.30 -16.55
N ASP A 68 -5.55 10.07 -15.58
CA ASP A 68 -5.33 11.53 -15.55
C ASP A 68 -3.92 11.94 -15.07
N GLU A 69 -3.25 11.11 -14.28
CA GLU A 69 -1.93 11.39 -13.70
C GLU A 69 -0.81 10.62 -14.42
N ASN A 70 0.40 11.15 -14.51
CA ASN A 70 1.53 10.42 -15.09
C ASN A 70 2.06 9.34 -14.12
N ALA A 71 2.01 8.06 -14.52
CA ALA A 71 2.48 6.95 -13.69
C ALA A 71 3.98 7.01 -13.31
N PHE A 72 4.84 7.63 -14.12
CA PHE A 72 6.24 7.83 -13.75
C PHE A 72 6.41 8.84 -12.60
N THR A 73 5.56 9.88 -12.57
CA THR A 73 5.54 10.84 -11.46
C THR A 73 5.15 10.16 -10.15
N ASP A 74 4.18 9.24 -10.19
CA ASP A 74 3.82 8.43 -9.02
C ASP A 74 5.00 7.58 -8.52
N ILE A 75 5.67 6.86 -9.42
CA ILE A 75 6.82 6.02 -9.08
C ILE A 75 7.94 6.86 -8.43
N ALA A 76 8.26 8.02 -9.02
CA ALA A 76 9.24 8.94 -8.45
C ALA A 76 8.81 9.45 -7.07
N GLY A 77 7.55 9.83 -6.91
CA GLY A 77 6.97 10.27 -5.64
C GLY A 77 7.05 9.20 -4.55
N TYR A 78 6.79 7.93 -4.88
CA TYR A 78 6.94 6.81 -3.94
C TYR A 78 8.40 6.62 -3.52
N GLY A 79 9.35 6.75 -4.46
CA GLY A 79 10.78 6.71 -4.17
C GLY A 79 11.23 7.80 -3.20
N ILE A 80 10.80 9.04 -3.42
CA ILE A 80 11.08 10.18 -2.53
C ILE A 80 10.46 9.95 -1.14
N LEU A 81 9.17 9.57 -1.10
CA LEU A 81 8.46 9.34 0.16
C LEU A 81 9.14 8.27 1.01
N MET A 82 9.55 7.15 0.40
CA MET A 82 10.22 6.07 1.12
C MET A 82 11.64 6.44 1.53
N SER A 83 12.37 7.19 0.70
CA SER A 83 13.69 7.71 1.06
C SER A 83 13.61 8.66 2.26
N GLY A 84 12.60 9.54 2.30
CA GLY A 84 12.36 10.40 3.44
C GLY A 84 12.00 9.62 4.71
N ARG A 85 11.17 8.57 4.61
CA ARG A 85 10.77 7.77 5.77
C ARG A 85 11.88 6.85 6.31
N LYS A 86 12.72 6.30 5.42
CA LYS A 86 13.82 5.39 5.80
C LYS A 86 15.13 6.11 6.12
N GLY A 87 15.38 7.25 5.48
CA GLY A 87 16.52 8.12 5.78
C GLY A 87 16.34 8.92 7.06
N VAL A 88 15.10 9.06 7.53
CA VAL A 88 14.76 9.57 8.86
C VAL A 88 14.67 8.36 9.79
N ASP A 89 15.81 7.93 10.32
CA ASP A 89 15.90 6.86 11.32
C ASP A 89 15.41 7.39 12.68
N ASN A 90 14.11 7.72 12.75
CA ASN A 90 13.43 8.21 13.94
C ASN A 90 12.99 7.07 14.86
N THR A 91 13.48 5.86 14.63
CA THR A 91 13.16 4.67 15.43
C THR A 91 13.35 4.96 16.91
N LYS A 92 14.43 5.67 17.27
CA LYS A 92 14.70 6.10 18.65
C LYS A 92 13.73 7.17 19.15
N GLU A 93 13.45 8.19 18.35
CA GLU A 93 12.52 9.28 18.70
C GLU A 93 11.07 8.79 18.86
N LEU A 94 10.63 7.87 18.00
CA LEU A 94 9.32 7.24 18.04
C LEU A 94 9.19 6.30 19.24
N MET A 95 10.25 5.53 19.54
CA MET A 95 10.31 4.70 20.75
C MET A 95 10.22 5.56 22.02
N GLU A 96 10.94 6.67 22.07
CA GLU A 96 10.92 7.63 23.18
C GLU A 96 9.52 8.26 23.35
N LYS A 97 8.88 8.66 22.25
CA LYS A 97 7.49 9.17 22.28
C LYS A 97 6.49 8.12 22.77
N ALA A 98 6.63 6.88 22.33
CA ALA A 98 5.75 5.79 22.76
C ALA A 98 5.92 5.47 24.26
N ILE A 99 7.17 5.43 24.76
CA ILE A 99 7.46 5.22 26.18
C ILE A 99 6.88 6.35 27.04
N LYS A 100 7.02 7.60 26.61
CA LYS A 100 6.47 8.76 27.31
C LYS A 100 4.94 8.67 27.42
N ALA A 101 4.26 8.41 26.31
CA ALA A 101 2.79 8.29 26.30
C ALA A 101 2.29 7.13 27.18
N TYR A 102 3.04 6.04 27.29
CA TYR A 102 2.70 4.93 28.19
C TYR A 102 2.81 5.32 29.67
N ARG A 103 3.88 6.02 30.05
CA ARG A 103 4.09 6.50 31.42
C ARG A 103 3.00 7.46 31.88
N GLU A 104 2.65 8.43 31.03
CA GLU A 104 1.59 9.41 31.31
C GLU A 104 0.23 8.71 31.49
N LYS A 105 -0.08 7.71 30.65
CA LYS A 105 -1.31 6.90 30.83
C LYS A 105 -1.30 6.10 32.13
N SER A 106 -0.16 5.56 32.56
CA SER A 106 -0.07 4.83 33.82
C SER A 106 -0.18 5.74 35.04
N GLU A 107 0.36 6.96 34.99
CA GLU A 107 0.25 7.94 36.08
C GLU A 107 -1.19 8.43 36.25
N ILE A 108 -1.87 8.76 35.14
CA ILE A 108 -3.30 9.14 35.15
C ILE A 108 -4.17 7.98 35.66
N ALA A 109 -3.88 6.74 35.25
CA ALA A 109 -4.59 5.58 35.77
C ALA A 109 -4.41 5.41 37.28
N THR A 110 -3.23 5.75 37.84
CA THR A 110 -2.96 5.62 39.27
C THR A 110 -3.66 6.71 40.09
N MET A 111 -3.72 7.94 39.59
CA MET A 111 -4.42 9.06 40.25
C MET A 111 -5.95 8.92 40.30
N ASN A 112 -6.56 8.13 39.41
CA ASN A 112 -8.01 7.91 39.39
C ASN A 112 -8.49 6.82 40.38
N TYR A 113 -7.58 6.20 41.12
CA TYR A 113 -7.87 5.18 42.13
C TYR A 113 -7.53 5.61 43.57
N GLU A 114 -7.08 6.86 43.77
CA GLU A 114 -6.98 7.55 45.08
C GLU A 114 -8.14 8.53 45.26
#